data_AF-A0A970GSQ1-F1
#
_entry.id   AF-A0A970GSQ1-F1
#
_cell.length_a   1.000
_cell.length_b   1.000
_cell.length_c   1.000
_cell.angle_alpha   90.00
_cell.angle_beta   90.00
_cell.angle_gamma   90.00
#
_symmetry.space_group_name_H-M   'P 1'
#
loop_
_entity.id
_entity.type
_entity.pdbx_description
1 polymer ?
#
loop_
_entity_poly.entity_id
_entity_poly.type
_entity_poly.pdbx_seq_one_letter_code
_entity_poly.pdbx_strand_id
1 'polypeptide(L)'
;MSDPLRKVQSGQPLAIPASAYNAFIDAAVDYRQRTAHIGGGAQPSFAQASIVLVRNDSGGNRQRFDVLGVDAPVIDPASNEEEFKNRLALACGTPAADTHEGRFVVLAEPIASGKIGRAFAAGVCAVKIDVPDEDHEWRFVEIAGSTTANLKAHHRGSAMILWRTGGTGVQWAVVRLGKPLPMHVFPVELSQTGGDQGDESYPATWTYEVKDVETGTTLESDVDPTATPHKWQRPSIGQMIAATYGYAHYEDDGSGGQKLVLGWINETVDQEACESASESE
;
A
#
# COMPACT_ATOMS: atom_id res chain seq x y z
N MET A 1 0.26 -53.41 29.09
CA MET A 1 0.54 -53.12 27.67
C MET A 1 1.92 -52.49 27.59
N SER A 2 2.87 -53.15 26.93
CA SER A 2 4.23 -52.65 26.73
C SER A 2 4.24 -51.52 25.70
N ASP A 3 5.07 -50.50 25.92
CA ASP A 3 5.29 -49.40 24.96
C ASP A 3 5.90 -49.95 23.66
N PRO A 4 5.18 -49.87 22.51
CA PRO A 4 5.66 -50.40 21.24
C PRO A 4 6.84 -49.60 20.64
N LEU A 5 7.13 -48.39 21.12
CA LEU A 5 8.20 -47.53 20.60
C LEU A 5 9.44 -47.49 21.51
N ARG A 6 9.63 -48.49 22.36
CA ARG A 6 10.78 -48.57 23.26
C ARG A 6 12.10 -48.64 22.49
N LYS A 7 13.06 -47.79 22.86
CA LYS A 7 14.44 -47.84 22.33
C LYS A 7 15.15 -49.13 22.76
N VAL A 8 15.79 -49.80 21.81
CA VAL A 8 16.69 -50.95 22.07
C VAL A 8 18.14 -50.48 22.18
N GLN A 9 18.93 -51.16 23.02
CA GLN A 9 20.36 -50.88 23.15
C GLN A 9 21.20 -51.78 22.23
N SER A 10 22.41 -51.32 21.90
CA SER A 10 23.37 -52.11 21.12
C SER A 10 23.64 -53.45 21.80
N GLY A 11 23.56 -54.55 21.03
CA GLY A 11 23.71 -55.92 21.52
C GLY A 11 22.43 -56.58 22.05
N GLN A 12 21.31 -55.86 22.19
CA GLN A 12 20.02 -56.48 22.51
C GLN A 12 19.38 -57.11 21.26
N PRO A 13 18.78 -58.31 21.36
CA PRO A 13 18.04 -58.90 20.26
C PRO A 13 16.85 -58.02 19.90
N LEU A 14 16.77 -57.61 18.64
CA LEU A 14 15.72 -56.74 18.13
C LEU A 14 14.52 -57.58 17.67
N ALA A 15 13.43 -57.54 18.44
CA ALA A 15 12.13 -58.07 18.04
C ALA A 15 11.16 -56.89 17.86
N ILE A 16 10.71 -56.66 16.63
CA ILE A 16 9.85 -55.50 16.28
C ILE A 16 8.38 -55.95 16.31
N PRO A 17 7.56 -55.43 17.24
CA PRO A 17 6.12 -55.67 17.23
C PRO A 17 5.47 -55.05 15.99
N ALA A 18 4.40 -55.67 15.48
CA ALA A 18 3.67 -55.16 14.31
C ALA A 18 3.17 -53.72 14.51
N SER A 19 2.80 -53.33 15.73
CA SER A 19 2.41 -51.95 16.07
C SER A 19 3.55 -50.95 15.90
N ALA A 20 4.78 -51.34 16.26
CA ALA A 20 5.97 -50.50 16.07
C ALA A 20 6.33 -50.40 14.59
N TYR A 21 6.24 -51.51 13.86
CA TYR A 21 6.49 -51.55 12.43
C TYR A 21 5.50 -50.66 11.67
N ASN A 22 4.20 -50.78 11.94
CA ASN A 22 3.18 -49.94 11.32
C ASN A 22 3.38 -48.45 11.66
N ALA A 23 3.72 -48.13 12.92
CA ALA A 23 4.03 -46.75 13.31
C ALA A 23 5.23 -46.17 12.55
N PHE A 24 6.27 -46.97 12.26
CA PHE A 24 7.38 -46.53 11.42
C PHE A 24 6.98 -46.35 9.96
N ILE A 25 6.12 -47.21 9.42
CA ILE A 25 5.58 -47.09 8.06
C ILE A 25 4.72 -45.83 7.96
N ASP A 26 3.82 -45.59 8.91
CA ASP A 26 2.96 -44.41 8.96
C ASP A 26 3.79 -43.12 9.04
N ALA A 27 4.84 -43.11 9.86
CA ALA A 27 5.79 -41.99 9.94
C ALA A 27 6.56 -41.77 8.63
N ALA A 28 6.96 -42.85 7.94
CA ALA A 28 7.65 -42.76 6.66
C ALA A 28 6.73 -42.28 5.52
N VAL A 29 5.46 -42.68 5.54
CA VAL A 29 4.42 -42.23 4.60
C VAL A 29 4.09 -40.76 4.84
N ASP A 30 3.89 -40.36 6.09
CA ASP A 30 3.64 -38.96 6.46
C ASP A 30 4.84 -38.06 6.12
N TYR A 31 6.06 -38.52 6.39
CA TYR A 31 7.28 -37.82 5.95
C TYR A 31 7.31 -37.67 4.43
N ARG A 32 7.06 -38.75 3.67
CA ARG A 32 7.02 -38.69 2.20
C ARG A 32 5.90 -37.80 1.67
N GLN A 33 4.73 -37.76 2.28
CA GLN A 33 3.65 -36.86 1.89
C GLN A 33 4.02 -35.40 2.14
N ARG A 34 4.65 -35.10 3.29
CA ARG A 34 5.22 -33.78 3.58
C ARG A 34 6.32 -33.40 2.59
N THR A 35 7.24 -34.31 2.26
CA THR A 35 8.32 -34.05 1.30
C THR A 35 7.83 -33.98 -0.15
N ALA A 36 6.78 -34.73 -0.52
CA ALA A 36 6.19 -34.69 -1.86
C ALA A 36 5.38 -33.41 -2.12
N HIS A 37 4.81 -32.78 -1.08
CA HIS A 37 4.30 -31.42 -1.15
C HIS A 37 5.40 -30.34 -1.11
N ILE A 38 6.64 -30.72 -0.76
CA ILE A 38 7.83 -29.87 -0.80
C ILE A 38 8.68 -30.31 -2.01
N GLY A 39 8.10 -30.25 -3.20
CA GLY A 39 8.81 -30.40 -4.48
C GLY A 39 9.70 -29.20 -4.83
N GLY A 40 10.21 -28.48 -3.84
CA GLY A 40 11.25 -27.48 -3.98
C GLY A 40 12.39 -27.90 -3.07
N GLY A 41 13.57 -28.18 -3.64
CA GLY A 41 14.76 -28.49 -2.84
C GLY A 41 14.91 -27.48 -1.71
N ALA A 42 15.41 -27.92 -0.56
CA ALA A 42 15.66 -27.07 0.60
C ALA A 42 16.44 -25.83 0.15
N GLN A 43 15.71 -24.74 -0.11
CA GLN A 43 16.31 -23.44 -0.31
C GLN A 43 17.04 -23.16 0.99
N PRO A 44 18.32 -22.76 0.94
CA PRO A 44 18.98 -22.27 2.14
C PRO A 44 18.04 -21.25 2.78
N SER A 45 17.68 -21.48 4.05
CA SER A 45 16.83 -20.55 4.81
C SER A 45 17.67 -19.33 5.11
N PHE A 46 17.90 -18.50 4.10
CA PHE A 46 18.07 -17.09 4.37
C PHE A 46 16.79 -16.69 5.11
N ALA A 47 16.93 -16.06 6.27
CA ALA A 47 15.84 -15.26 6.80
C ALA A 47 15.47 -14.32 5.65
N GLN A 48 14.33 -14.57 4.99
CA GLN A 48 13.80 -13.60 4.04
C GLN A 48 13.61 -12.34 4.88
N ALA A 49 14.48 -11.35 4.69
CA ALA A 49 14.49 -10.12 5.50
C ALA A 49 13.13 -9.39 5.49
N SER A 50 12.26 -9.77 4.55
CA SER A 50 10.88 -9.34 4.41
C SER A 50 9.87 -10.02 5.35
N ILE A 51 10.20 -11.15 5.97
CA ILE A 51 9.34 -11.83 6.94
C ILE A 51 9.89 -11.56 8.34
N VAL A 52 9.09 -10.89 9.16
CA VAL A 52 9.47 -10.46 10.51
C VAL A 52 8.60 -11.16 11.56
N LEU A 53 9.10 -11.20 12.79
CA LEU A 53 8.31 -11.63 13.95
C LEU A 53 7.42 -10.48 14.41
N VAL A 54 6.15 -10.77 14.65
CA VAL A 54 5.18 -9.80 15.15
C VAL A 54 4.37 -10.37 16.30
N ARG A 55 4.08 -9.55 17.30
CA ARG A 55 3.13 -9.85 18.36
C ARG A 55 1.79 -9.23 18.02
N ASN A 56 0.74 -10.05 18.04
CA ASN A 56 -0.61 -9.58 17.78
C ASN A 56 -1.21 -8.92 19.04
N ASP A 57 -1.20 -7.58 19.06
CA ASP A 57 -1.75 -6.74 20.13
C ASP A 57 -3.11 -6.11 19.72
N SER A 58 -3.74 -6.59 18.63
CA SER A 58 -5.07 -6.12 18.16
C SER A 58 -6.25 -6.43 19.10
N GLY A 59 -6.01 -7.19 20.16
CA GLY A 59 -7.04 -7.61 21.13
C GLY A 59 -7.82 -8.88 20.75
N GLY A 60 -7.64 -9.42 19.53
CA GLY A 60 -8.34 -10.63 19.08
C GLY A 60 -7.48 -11.56 18.23
N ASN A 61 -7.89 -12.83 18.13
CA ASN A 61 -7.22 -13.79 17.25
C ASN A 61 -7.33 -13.33 15.80
N ARG A 62 -6.21 -13.36 15.06
CA ARG A 62 -6.15 -12.98 13.65
C ARG A 62 -5.80 -14.18 12.78
N GLN A 63 -6.29 -14.16 11.55
CA GLN A 63 -6.08 -15.20 10.55
C GLN A 63 -4.89 -14.86 9.65
N ARG A 64 -4.47 -15.85 8.87
CA ARG A 64 -3.50 -15.62 7.80
C ARG A 64 -4.05 -14.60 6.79
N PHE A 65 -3.18 -13.70 6.36
CA PHE A 65 -3.46 -12.57 5.46
C PHE A 65 -4.29 -11.43 6.05
N ASP A 66 -4.58 -11.47 7.35
CA ASP A 66 -5.02 -10.27 8.06
C ASP A 66 -3.88 -9.23 8.11
N VAL A 67 -4.25 -7.97 8.27
CA VAL A 67 -3.36 -6.81 8.32
C VAL A 67 -3.31 -6.28 9.76
N LEU A 68 -2.11 -5.98 10.25
CA LEU A 68 -1.92 -5.29 11.53
C LEU A 68 -1.05 -4.04 11.34
N GLY A 69 -1.34 -2.98 12.10
CA GLY A 69 -0.53 -1.77 12.18
C GLY A 69 0.72 -2.02 13.04
N VAL A 70 1.85 -1.43 12.68
CA VAL A 70 3.11 -1.58 13.41
C VAL A 70 3.27 -0.41 14.39
N ASP A 71 3.28 -0.72 15.69
CA ASP A 71 3.43 0.27 16.75
C ASP A 71 4.92 0.51 17.09
N ALA A 72 5.57 -0.50 17.66
CA ALA A 72 6.91 -0.41 18.23
C ALA A 72 7.59 -1.77 18.29
N PRO A 73 8.92 -1.84 18.52
CA PRO A 73 9.57 -3.08 18.90
C PRO A 73 8.99 -3.67 20.21
N VAL A 74 8.88 -4.99 20.27
CA VAL A 74 8.47 -5.72 21.49
C VAL A 74 9.47 -5.51 22.63
N ILE A 75 10.76 -5.41 22.28
CA ILE A 75 11.86 -5.16 23.20
C ILE A 75 12.40 -3.77 22.90
N ASP A 76 12.27 -2.87 23.86
CA ASP A 76 12.85 -1.53 23.74
C ASP A 76 14.38 -1.64 23.82
N PRO A 77 15.14 -1.15 22.82
CA PRO A 77 16.60 -1.17 22.85
C PRO A 77 17.19 -0.43 24.05
N ALA A 78 16.50 0.56 24.62
CA ALA A 78 16.92 1.25 25.84
C ALA A 78 16.84 0.33 27.08
N SER A 79 15.96 -0.67 27.05
CA SER A 79 15.80 -1.66 28.12
C SER A 79 16.73 -2.86 27.96
N ASN A 80 16.91 -3.34 26.71
CA ASN A 80 17.79 -4.47 26.41
C ASN A 80 18.27 -4.46 24.95
N GLU A 81 19.36 -3.75 24.69
CA GLU A 81 19.93 -3.60 23.34
C GLU A 81 20.42 -4.92 22.74
N GLU A 82 21.03 -5.79 23.56
CA GLU A 82 21.55 -7.08 23.09
C GLU A 82 20.42 -8.00 22.63
N GLU A 83 19.31 -8.04 23.38
CA GLU A 83 18.16 -8.84 22.98
C GLU A 83 17.43 -8.22 21.78
N PHE A 84 17.32 -6.89 21.69
CA PHE A 84 16.78 -6.21 20.52
C PHE A 84 17.54 -6.58 19.23
N LYS A 85 18.88 -6.59 19.29
CA LYS A 85 19.74 -6.99 18.15
C LYS A 85 19.56 -8.45 17.74
N ASN A 86 19.30 -9.33 18.70
CA ASN A 86 19.23 -10.78 18.47
C ASN A 86 17.82 -11.30 18.19
N ARG A 87 16.77 -10.59 18.64
CA ARG A 87 15.36 -11.02 18.59
C ARG A 87 14.42 -9.85 18.30
N LEU A 88 14.61 -9.23 17.14
CA LEU A 88 13.68 -8.20 16.67
C LEU A 88 12.28 -8.80 16.44
N ALA A 89 11.31 -8.32 17.22
CA ALA A 89 9.89 -8.54 16.99
C ALA A 89 9.15 -7.21 17.13
N LEU A 90 8.08 -7.03 16.36
CA LEU A 90 7.26 -5.82 16.36
C LEU A 90 5.94 -6.06 17.09
N ALA A 91 5.54 -5.17 17.99
CA ALA A 91 4.20 -5.11 18.52
C ALA A 91 3.27 -4.52 17.45
N CYS A 92 2.16 -5.19 17.18
CA CYS A 92 1.25 -4.79 16.13
C CYS A 92 -0.21 -4.79 16.59
N GLY A 93 -0.83 -3.61 16.59
CA GLY A 93 -2.23 -3.39 16.92
C GLY A 93 -3.18 -3.40 15.72
N THR A 94 -4.44 -3.04 16.01
CA THR A 94 -5.45 -2.77 14.97
C THR A 94 -5.01 -1.57 14.13
N PRO A 95 -5.05 -1.65 12.78
CA PRO A 95 -4.71 -0.54 11.91
C PRO A 95 -5.49 0.74 12.25
N ALA A 96 -4.79 1.87 12.21
CA ALA A 96 -5.32 3.20 12.46
C ALA A 96 -4.71 4.15 11.43
N ALA A 97 -5.55 4.85 10.67
CA ALA A 97 -5.11 5.59 9.48
C ALA A 97 -4.12 6.71 9.83
N ASP A 98 -4.25 7.33 11.01
CA ASP A 98 -3.44 8.44 11.49
C ASP A 98 -2.04 8.03 11.97
N THR A 99 -1.88 6.81 12.50
CA THR A 99 -0.61 6.36 13.09
C THR A 99 0.11 5.28 12.29
N HIS A 100 -0.64 4.47 11.54
CA HIS A 100 -0.14 3.25 10.91
C HIS A 100 -0.02 3.34 9.38
N GLU A 101 -0.31 4.49 8.77
CA GLU A 101 -0.09 4.69 7.33
C GLU A 101 1.37 4.40 6.98
N GLY A 102 1.59 3.53 5.99
CA GLY A 102 2.92 3.07 5.61
C GLY A 102 3.66 2.24 6.66
N ARG A 103 2.99 1.87 7.76
CA ARG A 103 3.53 1.12 8.89
C ARG A 103 2.59 -0.04 9.23
N PHE A 104 2.55 -1.04 8.35
CA PHE A 104 1.74 -2.23 8.55
C PHE A 104 2.43 -3.51 8.06
N VAL A 105 1.88 -4.64 8.46
CA VAL A 105 2.30 -5.99 8.04
C VAL A 105 1.10 -6.83 7.60
N VAL A 106 1.35 -7.86 6.80
CA VAL A 106 0.36 -8.88 6.42
C VAL A 106 0.72 -10.22 7.06
N LEU A 107 -0.18 -10.83 7.82
CA LEU A 107 0.12 -12.04 8.59
C LEU A 107 0.39 -13.25 7.68
N ALA A 108 1.49 -13.96 7.92
CA ALA A 108 1.88 -15.14 7.14
C ALA A 108 1.22 -16.44 7.67
N GLU A 109 0.72 -16.41 8.90
CA GLU A 109 0.05 -17.50 9.61
C GLU A 109 -0.98 -16.94 10.61
N PRO A 110 -1.95 -17.74 11.09
CA PRO A 110 -2.85 -17.30 12.16
C PRO A 110 -2.08 -17.00 13.45
N ILE A 111 -2.42 -15.89 14.12
CA ILE A 111 -1.78 -15.46 15.37
C ILE A 111 -2.86 -15.15 16.41
N ALA A 112 -2.86 -15.90 17.52
CA ALA A 112 -3.75 -15.63 18.64
C ALA A 112 -3.39 -14.30 19.35
N SER A 113 -4.36 -13.70 20.04
CA SER A 113 -4.15 -12.46 20.79
C SER A 113 -2.99 -12.59 21.79
N GLY A 114 -2.08 -11.61 21.79
CA GLY A 114 -0.87 -11.55 22.62
C GLY A 114 0.22 -12.57 22.26
N LYS A 115 0.08 -13.32 21.15
CA LYS A 115 1.09 -14.29 20.69
C LYS A 115 1.95 -13.72 19.58
N ILE A 116 3.14 -14.32 19.41
CA ILE A 116 4.09 -13.99 18.37
C ILE A 116 3.95 -14.99 17.22
N GLY A 117 3.99 -14.48 15.99
CA GLY A 117 4.05 -15.25 14.77
C GLY A 117 4.76 -14.49 13.66
N ARG A 118 4.68 -14.99 12.43
CA ARG A 118 5.35 -14.41 11.26
C ARG A 118 4.42 -13.53 10.44
N ALA A 119 4.95 -12.42 9.94
CA ALA A 119 4.25 -11.54 9.01
C ALA A 119 5.17 -11.02 7.90
N PHE A 120 4.59 -10.73 6.74
CA PHE A 120 5.24 -10.04 5.64
C PHE A 120 5.27 -8.54 5.94
N ALA A 121 6.46 -7.96 6.01
CA ALA A 121 6.71 -6.52 6.14
C ALA A 121 7.26 -5.89 4.85
N ALA A 122 7.70 -6.71 3.89
CA ALA A 122 8.18 -6.27 2.59
C ALA A 122 8.00 -7.38 1.53
N GLY A 123 8.27 -7.07 0.27
CA GLY A 123 8.21 -8.03 -0.82
C GLY A 123 6.78 -8.31 -1.30
N VAL A 124 6.55 -9.45 -1.95
CA VAL A 124 5.26 -9.77 -2.56
C VAL A 124 4.46 -10.72 -1.69
N CYS A 125 3.20 -10.39 -1.40
CA CYS A 125 2.29 -11.27 -0.67
C CYS A 125 0.85 -11.16 -1.19
N ALA A 126 0.04 -12.18 -0.88
CA ALA A 126 -1.41 -12.12 -1.07
C ALA A 126 -2.05 -11.38 0.11
N VAL A 127 -3.08 -10.58 -0.17
CA VAL A 127 -3.89 -9.87 0.83
C VAL A 127 -5.27 -9.58 0.24
N LYS A 128 -6.27 -9.35 1.09
CA LYS A 128 -7.53 -8.79 0.62
C LYS A 128 -7.43 -7.28 0.50
N ILE A 129 -8.06 -6.72 -0.53
CA ILE A 129 -8.15 -5.27 -0.78
C ILE A 129 -9.61 -4.92 -0.97
N ASP A 130 -10.02 -3.74 -0.53
CA ASP A 130 -11.34 -3.17 -0.81
C ASP A 130 -11.21 -2.14 -1.93
N VAL A 131 -11.90 -2.37 -3.05
CA VAL A 131 -11.86 -1.53 -4.25
C VAL A 131 -13.14 -0.69 -4.31
N PRO A 132 -13.07 0.65 -4.17
CA PRO A 132 -14.27 1.47 -4.04
C PRO A 132 -15.10 1.54 -5.33
N ASP A 133 -14.45 1.64 -6.49
CA ASP A 133 -15.06 1.78 -7.82
C ASP A 133 -14.15 1.22 -8.91
N GLU A 134 -14.64 1.19 -10.15
CA GLU A 134 -13.86 0.83 -11.35
C GLU A 134 -13.63 2.01 -12.29
N ASP A 135 -13.91 3.23 -11.84
CA ASP A 135 -13.77 4.44 -12.65
C ASP A 135 -12.28 4.81 -12.82
N HIS A 136 -11.42 4.28 -11.94
CA HIS A 136 -9.99 4.53 -11.92
C HIS A 136 -9.15 3.25 -11.94
N GLU A 137 -7.94 3.35 -12.50
CA GLU A 137 -6.94 2.29 -12.38
C GLU A 137 -6.27 2.36 -11.00
N TRP A 138 -6.73 1.52 -10.07
CA TRP A 138 -6.11 1.39 -8.75
C TRP A 138 -4.76 0.68 -8.82
N ARG A 139 -3.68 1.45 -8.67
CA ARG A 139 -2.30 0.93 -8.64
C ARG A 139 -1.74 0.71 -7.23
N PHE A 140 -2.37 1.29 -6.20
CA PHE A 140 -1.86 1.25 -4.83
C PHE A 140 -2.93 0.88 -3.81
N VAL A 141 -2.46 0.43 -2.65
CA VAL A 141 -3.27 0.14 -1.47
C VAL A 141 -2.60 0.66 -0.22
N GLU A 142 -3.42 1.02 0.75
CA GLU A 142 -2.99 1.46 2.07
C GLU A 142 -3.92 0.87 3.13
N ILE A 143 -3.55 0.97 4.40
CA ILE A 143 -4.47 0.60 5.48
C ILE A 143 -5.74 1.44 5.48
N ALA A 144 -6.84 0.86 5.94
CA ALA A 144 -7.99 1.60 6.41
C ALA A 144 -8.09 1.49 7.93
N GLY A 145 -8.53 2.56 8.59
CA GLY A 145 -8.69 2.56 10.04
C GLY A 145 -9.68 1.48 10.51
N SER A 146 -9.39 0.87 11.67
CA SER A 146 -10.24 -0.10 12.38
C SER A 146 -10.46 -1.46 11.70
N THR A 147 -9.99 -1.69 10.47
CA THR A 147 -10.07 -3.00 9.83
C THR A 147 -8.74 -3.73 9.87
N THR A 148 -8.80 -5.04 10.10
CA THR A 148 -7.66 -5.97 10.00
C THR A 148 -7.85 -6.97 8.86
N ALA A 149 -9.00 -6.95 8.17
CA ALA A 149 -9.36 -7.99 7.22
C ALA A 149 -8.87 -7.72 5.80
N ASN A 150 -8.53 -6.47 5.50
CA ASN A 150 -8.20 -6.00 4.16
C ASN A 150 -7.44 -4.67 4.21
N LEU A 151 -6.71 -4.38 3.14
CA LEU A 151 -6.27 -3.03 2.78
C LEU A 151 -7.37 -2.32 1.98
N LYS A 152 -7.23 -1.02 1.73
CA LYS A 152 -8.11 -0.24 0.85
C LYS A 152 -7.33 0.21 -0.38
N ALA A 153 -7.91 0.05 -1.56
CA ALA A 153 -7.37 0.61 -2.79
C ALA A 153 -7.40 2.14 -2.71
N HIS A 154 -6.33 2.76 -3.19
CA HIS A 154 -6.12 4.19 -3.03
C HIS A 154 -5.24 4.71 -4.16
N HIS A 155 -5.34 5.99 -4.53
CA HIS A 155 -4.50 6.56 -5.60
C HIS A 155 -3.03 6.66 -5.19
N ARG A 156 -2.76 6.48 -3.89
CA ARG A 156 -1.43 6.42 -3.29
C ARG A 156 -1.43 5.40 -2.18
N GLY A 157 -0.32 4.72 -1.97
CA GLY A 157 -0.25 3.79 -0.86
C GLY A 157 1.12 3.20 -0.78
N SER A 158 1.49 2.79 0.42
CA SER A 158 2.79 2.19 0.69
C SER A 158 2.96 0.78 0.12
N ALA A 159 1.90 0.20 -0.46
CA ALA A 159 1.94 -1.06 -1.18
C ALA A 159 1.31 -0.94 -2.59
N MET A 160 1.93 -1.61 -3.57
CA MET A 160 1.50 -1.58 -4.97
C MET A 160 0.68 -2.83 -5.30
N ILE A 161 -0.42 -2.66 -6.03
CA ILE A 161 -1.20 -3.77 -6.59
C ILE A 161 -0.44 -4.32 -7.79
N LEU A 162 -0.10 -5.62 -7.77
CA LEU A 162 0.46 -6.33 -8.92
C LEU A 162 -0.62 -7.07 -9.71
N TRP A 163 -1.65 -7.54 -9.00
CA TRP A 163 -2.80 -8.24 -9.56
C TRP A 163 -3.98 -8.19 -8.59
N ARG A 164 -5.20 -8.12 -9.10
CA ARG A 164 -6.46 -8.26 -8.35
C ARG A 164 -7.46 -9.08 -9.16
N THR A 165 -8.49 -9.63 -8.50
CA THR A 165 -9.55 -10.39 -9.16
C THR A 165 -10.31 -9.59 -10.23
N GLY A 166 -10.59 -8.31 -9.97
CA GLY A 166 -11.46 -7.46 -10.79
C GLY A 166 -12.81 -7.18 -10.10
N GLY A 167 -13.49 -6.10 -10.48
CA GLY A 167 -14.72 -5.63 -9.83
C GLY A 167 -14.47 -4.74 -8.60
N THR A 168 -15.56 -4.31 -7.96
CA THR A 168 -15.56 -3.50 -6.73
C THR A 168 -15.68 -4.37 -5.47
N GLY A 169 -15.42 -3.77 -4.31
CA GLY A 169 -15.52 -4.38 -2.99
C GLY A 169 -14.30 -5.22 -2.57
N VAL A 170 -14.44 -5.90 -1.43
CA VAL A 170 -13.39 -6.72 -0.82
C VAL A 170 -13.09 -7.96 -1.65
N GLN A 171 -11.87 -8.05 -2.15
CA GLN A 171 -11.40 -9.12 -3.04
C GLN A 171 -9.95 -9.51 -2.78
N TRP A 172 -9.51 -10.64 -3.33
CA TRP A 172 -8.10 -11.04 -3.27
C TRP A 172 -7.25 -10.22 -4.23
N ALA A 173 -6.03 -9.92 -3.79
CA ALA A 173 -5.00 -9.29 -4.58
C ALA A 173 -3.62 -9.85 -4.24
N VAL A 174 -2.68 -9.65 -5.16
CA VAL A 174 -1.24 -9.81 -4.93
C VAL A 174 -0.64 -8.41 -4.90
N VAL A 175 0.02 -8.08 -3.78
CA VAL A 175 0.60 -6.76 -3.56
C VAL A 175 2.10 -6.85 -3.32
N ARG A 176 2.82 -5.79 -3.69
CA ARG A 176 4.22 -5.58 -3.31
C ARG A 176 4.29 -4.58 -2.16
N LEU A 177 4.62 -5.08 -0.98
CA LEU A 177 4.98 -4.33 0.23
C LEU A 177 6.40 -3.79 0.12
N GLY A 178 6.67 -2.59 0.64
CA GLY A 178 8.03 -2.03 0.70
C GLY A 178 8.20 -0.63 0.13
N LYS A 179 7.11 0.18 0.13
CA LYS A 179 6.95 1.59 -0.27
C LYS A 179 6.74 1.86 -1.76
N PRO A 180 5.67 2.62 -2.07
CA PRO A 180 5.92 4.01 -2.45
C PRO A 180 5.28 5.06 -1.53
N LEU A 181 6.12 5.97 -1.07
CA LEU A 181 5.82 7.37 -0.72
C LEU A 181 6.60 8.21 -1.76
N PRO A 182 6.28 9.47 -2.17
CA PRO A 182 5.43 10.52 -1.58
C PRO A 182 4.37 11.02 -2.60
N MET A 183 3.89 12.27 -2.49
CA MET A 183 2.94 12.89 -3.44
C MET A 183 3.27 12.56 -4.90
N HIS A 184 2.43 11.73 -5.53
CA HIS A 184 2.46 11.54 -6.98
C HIS A 184 1.90 12.80 -7.62
N VAL A 185 2.82 13.64 -8.12
CA VAL A 185 2.50 14.68 -9.10
C VAL A 185 2.44 13.99 -10.45
N PHE A 186 1.33 14.17 -11.15
CA PHE A 186 1.08 13.58 -12.46
C PHE A 186 0.60 14.66 -13.44
N PRO A 187 0.86 14.48 -14.74
CA PRO A 187 0.43 15.44 -15.74
C PRO A 187 -1.09 15.34 -15.97
N VAL A 188 -1.71 16.46 -16.31
CA VAL A 188 -3.13 16.54 -16.69
C VAL A 188 -3.29 17.38 -17.95
N GLU A 189 -4.28 17.01 -18.77
CA GLU A 189 -4.79 17.86 -19.85
C GLU A 189 -5.88 18.75 -19.30
N LEU A 190 -5.90 20.02 -19.73
CA LEU A 190 -6.94 20.97 -19.36
C LEU A 190 -7.68 21.45 -20.60
N SER A 191 -9.00 21.57 -20.49
CA SER A 191 -9.84 22.19 -21.52
C SER A 191 -10.73 23.22 -20.85
N GLN A 192 -10.64 24.49 -21.26
CA GLN A 192 -11.45 25.56 -20.70
C GLN A 192 -12.93 25.29 -20.99
N THR A 193 -13.76 25.21 -19.94
CA THR A 193 -15.21 24.91 -20.05
C THR A 193 -16.10 26.09 -19.71
N GLY A 194 -15.58 27.10 -19.00
CA GLY A 194 -16.37 28.25 -18.58
C GLY A 194 -15.53 29.47 -18.21
N GLY A 195 -16.22 30.47 -17.66
CA GLY A 195 -15.64 31.76 -17.23
C GLY A 195 -15.39 32.75 -18.37
N ASP A 196 -15.00 33.95 -17.97
CA ASP A 196 -14.75 35.10 -18.85
C ASP A 196 -13.24 35.43 -18.90
N GLN A 197 -12.82 36.02 -20.01
CA GLN A 197 -11.47 36.57 -20.18
C GLN A 197 -11.26 37.77 -19.26
N GLY A 198 -10.04 37.93 -18.75
CA GLY A 198 -9.65 39.10 -17.97
C GLY A 198 -9.43 40.34 -18.82
N ASP A 199 -9.39 41.50 -18.17
CA ASP A 199 -9.17 42.80 -18.79
C ASP A 199 -8.33 43.70 -17.87
N GLU A 200 -8.27 45.00 -18.17
CA GLU A 200 -7.49 45.98 -17.38
C GLU A 200 -8.00 46.15 -15.93
N SER A 201 -9.21 45.70 -15.63
CA SER A 201 -9.88 45.86 -14.33
C SER A 201 -10.16 44.54 -13.62
N TYR A 202 -10.26 43.43 -14.35
CA TYR A 202 -10.69 42.14 -13.82
C TYR A 202 -9.78 40.99 -14.28
N PRO A 203 -9.56 39.97 -13.43
CA PRO A 203 -8.83 38.76 -13.82
C PRO A 203 -9.72 37.83 -14.65
N ALA A 204 -9.10 36.90 -15.39
CA ALA A 204 -9.82 35.81 -16.02
C ALA A 204 -10.47 34.89 -14.97
N THR A 205 -11.70 34.45 -15.23
CA THR A 205 -12.51 33.62 -14.32
C THR A 205 -12.69 32.18 -14.83
N TRP A 206 -11.79 31.74 -15.71
CA TRP A 206 -11.92 30.46 -16.40
C TRP A 206 -12.00 29.25 -15.48
N THR A 207 -12.86 28.31 -15.85
CA THR A 207 -12.94 26.97 -15.29
C THR A 207 -12.52 25.93 -16.32
N TYR A 208 -12.08 24.75 -15.87
CA TYR A 208 -11.56 23.71 -16.74
C TYR A 208 -12.16 22.35 -16.47
N GLU A 209 -12.28 21.58 -17.54
CA GLU A 209 -12.30 20.12 -17.49
C GLU A 209 -10.86 19.63 -17.31
N VAL A 210 -10.61 18.79 -16.31
CA VAL A 210 -9.30 18.19 -16.03
C VAL A 210 -9.32 16.72 -16.43
N LYS A 211 -8.39 16.31 -17.29
CA LYS A 211 -8.32 14.95 -17.82
C LYS A 211 -6.96 14.30 -17.54
N ASP A 212 -7.00 12.99 -17.37
CA ASP A 212 -5.81 12.17 -17.32
C ASP A 212 -5.16 12.10 -18.71
N VAL A 213 -3.85 12.39 -18.80
CA VAL A 213 -3.13 12.45 -20.08
C VAL A 213 -2.97 11.06 -20.73
N GLU A 214 -2.92 10.00 -19.93
CA GLU A 214 -2.71 8.64 -20.43
C GLU A 214 -4.02 8.05 -20.94
N THR A 215 -5.12 8.23 -20.20
CA THR A 215 -6.40 7.58 -20.49
C THR A 215 -7.41 8.49 -21.21
N GLY A 216 -7.26 9.81 -21.12
CA GLY A 216 -8.23 10.79 -21.62
C GLY A 216 -9.50 10.90 -20.78
N THR A 217 -9.59 10.17 -19.66
CA THR A 217 -10.74 10.18 -18.76
C THR A 217 -10.79 11.50 -18.00
N THR A 218 -12.00 12.04 -17.85
CA THR A 218 -12.26 13.19 -16.98
C THR A 218 -12.00 12.81 -15.52
N LEU A 219 -11.10 13.55 -14.88
CA LEU A 219 -10.80 13.42 -13.46
C LEU A 219 -11.68 14.35 -12.62
N GLU A 220 -11.89 15.57 -13.09
CA GLU A 220 -12.74 16.57 -12.43
C GLU A 220 -13.24 17.59 -13.46
N SER A 221 -14.48 18.03 -13.29
CA SER A 221 -15.16 18.99 -14.18
C SER A 221 -15.35 20.34 -13.50
N ASP A 222 -15.42 21.40 -14.31
CA ASP A 222 -15.71 22.76 -13.86
C ASP A 222 -14.77 23.28 -12.75
N VAL A 223 -13.50 22.90 -12.84
CA VAL A 223 -12.48 23.26 -11.85
C VAL A 223 -12.07 24.72 -12.00
N ASP A 224 -12.27 25.52 -10.94
CA ASP A 224 -11.60 26.81 -10.77
C ASP A 224 -10.19 26.60 -10.20
N PRO A 225 -9.12 26.75 -11.00
CA PRO A 225 -7.77 26.44 -10.55
C PRO A 225 -7.25 27.40 -9.45
N THR A 226 -7.93 28.53 -9.23
CA THR A 226 -7.57 29.51 -8.19
C THR A 226 -8.28 29.26 -6.85
N ALA A 227 -9.33 28.44 -6.85
CA ALA A 227 -10.06 28.08 -5.65
C ALA A 227 -9.35 26.97 -4.85
N THR A 228 -9.61 26.93 -3.53
CA THR A 228 -9.18 25.78 -2.70
C THR A 228 -9.88 24.51 -3.18
N PRO A 229 -9.17 23.38 -3.37
CA PRO A 229 -7.85 23.06 -2.83
C PRO A 229 -6.65 23.40 -3.73
N HIS A 230 -6.89 23.83 -4.97
CA HIS A 230 -5.88 24.10 -5.99
C HIS A 230 -4.93 25.23 -5.58
N LYS A 231 -3.75 25.27 -6.21
CA LYS A 231 -2.65 26.15 -5.83
C LYS A 231 -2.30 27.19 -6.90
N TRP A 232 -3.00 27.18 -8.03
CA TRP A 232 -2.72 28.13 -9.10
C TRP A 232 -3.10 29.56 -8.66
N GLN A 233 -2.26 30.52 -9.03
CA GLN A 233 -2.51 31.93 -8.76
C GLN A 233 -2.49 32.68 -10.09
N ARG A 234 -3.62 33.29 -10.43
CA ARG A 234 -3.72 34.17 -11.58
C ARG A 234 -3.25 35.58 -11.21
N PRO A 235 -2.72 36.34 -12.18
CA PRO A 235 -2.62 37.79 -12.06
C PRO A 235 -3.98 38.41 -11.70
N SER A 236 -3.96 39.51 -10.96
CA SER A 236 -5.19 40.18 -10.49
C SER A 236 -5.97 40.89 -11.60
N ILE A 237 -5.35 41.17 -12.74
CA ILE A 237 -5.91 41.79 -13.95
C ILE A 237 -5.11 41.31 -15.17
N GLY A 238 -5.69 41.46 -16.36
CA GLY A 238 -5.03 41.24 -17.64
C GLY A 238 -5.61 40.07 -18.43
N GLN A 239 -5.38 40.10 -19.75
CA GLN A 239 -5.73 39.00 -20.63
C GLN A 239 -4.76 37.82 -20.44
N MET A 240 -5.31 36.62 -20.55
CA MET A 240 -4.58 35.37 -20.39
C MET A 240 -4.70 34.52 -21.66
N ILE A 241 -3.87 33.49 -21.77
CA ILE A 241 -3.99 32.36 -22.70
C ILE A 241 -4.36 31.14 -21.86
N ALA A 242 -5.43 30.46 -22.28
CA ALA A 242 -6.00 29.34 -21.52
C ALA A 242 -5.02 28.18 -21.39
N ALA A 243 -5.07 27.50 -20.25
CA ALA A 243 -4.28 26.30 -20.04
C ALA A 243 -4.76 25.16 -20.92
N THR A 244 -3.80 24.39 -21.41
CA THR A 244 -4.00 23.11 -22.11
C THR A 244 -3.36 21.95 -21.36
N TYR A 245 -2.51 22.24 -20.38
CA TYR A 245 -1.70 21.26 -19.66
C TYR A 245 -1.36 21.72 -18.24
N GLY A 246 -1.19 20.77 -17.34
CA GLY A 246 -0.79 21.07 -15.97
C GLY A 246 -0.23 19.88 -15.23
N TYR A 247 0.07 20.12 -13.95
CA TYR A 247 0.47 19.10 -13.00
C TYR A 247 -0.50 19.10 -11.83
N ALA A 248 -1.04 17.92 -11.55
CA ALA A 248 -1.98 17.68 -10.48
C ALA A 248 -1.42 16.65 -9.49
N HIS A 249 -2.00 16.61 -8.31
CA HIS A 249 -1.70 15.61 -7.30
C HIS A 249 -2.96 15.43 -6.44
N TYR A 250 -3.21 14.22 -5.93
CA TYR A 250 -4.27 14.02 -4.95
C TYR A 250 -3.82 14.48 -3.56
N GLU A 251 -4.71 14.97 -2.72
CA GLU A 251 -4.48 15.25 -1.30
C GLU A 251 -5.56 14.52 -0.48
N ASP A 252 -5.25 14.15 0.76
CA ASP A 252 -6.27 13.63 1.70
C ASP A 252 -7.33 14.70 1.96
N ASP A 253 -8.60 14.30 2.00
CA ASP A 253 -9.72 15.18 2.33
C ASP A 253 -10.01 15.28 3.84
N GLY A 254 -9.31 14.50 4.67
CA GLY A 254 -9.47 14.42 6.12
C GLY A 254 -10.55 13.44 6.58
N SER A 255 -11.20 12.74 5.65
CA SER A 255 -12.26 11.74 5.88
C SER A 255 -11.92 10.35 5.33
N GLY A 256 -10.69 10.16 4.86
CA GLY A 256 -10.23 8.92 4.23
C GLY A 256 -10.65 8.78 2.76
N GLY A 257 -11.07 9.89 2.15
CA GLY A 257 -11.18 10.10 0.71
C GLY A 257 -10.05 10.99 0.20
N GLN A 258 -10.11 11.38 -1.07
CA GLN A 258 -9.08 12.20 -1.70
C GLN A 258 -9.71 13.27 -2.58
N LYS A 259 -9.02 14.41 -2.68
CA LYS A 259 -9.38 15.51 -3.58
C LYS A 259 -8.24 15.79 -4.55
N LEU A 260 -8.57 16.13 -5.80
CA LEU A 260 -7.58 16.51 -6.81
C LEU A 260 -7.09 17.94 -6.54
N VAL A 261 -5.79 18.16 -6.71
CA VAL A 261 -5.16 19.46 -6.50
C VAL A 261 -4.28 19.80 -7.70
N LEU A 262 -4.73 20.76 -8.51
CA LEU A 262 -3.88 21.43 -9.50
C LEU A 262 -2.79 22.22 -8.78
N GLY A 263 -1.54 21.78 -8.93
CA GLY A 263 -0.37 22.45 -8.36
C GLY A 263 0.20 23.51 -9.29
N TRP A 264 0.12 23.27 -10.59
CA TRP A 264 0.60 24.18 -11.64
C TRP A 264 -0.18 23.92 -12.93
N ILE A 265 -0.50 24.97 -13.69
CA ILE A 265 -1.08 24.87 -15.04
C ILE A 265 -0.35 25.84 -15.97
N ASN A 266 -0.41 25.62 -17.27
CA ASN A 266 0.27 26.45 -18.26
C ASN A 266 -0.57 27.65 -18.74
N GLU A 267 -1.39 28.25 -17.86
CA GLU A 267 -1.95 29.58 -18.15
C GLU A 267 -0.80 30.57 -18.29
N THR A 268 -0.85 31.41 -19.33
CA THR A 268 0.16 32.45 -19.57
C THR A 268 -0.52 33.78 -19.77
N VAL A 269 0.17 34.88 -19.43
CA VAL A 269 -0.37 36.23 -19.68
C VAL A 269 -0.27 36.51 -21.17
N ASP A 270 -1.35 36.98 -21.76
CA ASP A 270 -1.33 37.47 -23.13
C ASP A 270 -0.75 38.88 -23.14
N GLN A 271 0.53 38.99 -23.47
CA GLN A 271 1.26 40.26 -23.50
C GLN A 271 1.61 40.59 -24.94
N GLU A 272 1.18 41.77 -25.40
CA GLU A 272 1.75 42.34 -26.61
C GLU A 272 3.24 42.67 -26.39
N ALA A 273 4.06 42.45 -27.42
CA ALA A 273 5.47 42.84 -27.37
C ALA A 273 5.57 44.35 -27.17
N CYS A 274 6.42 44.81 -26.24
CA CYS A 274 6.73 46.24 -26.12
C CYS A 274 7.18 46.78 -27.49
N GLU A 275 6.47 47.78 -28.00
CA GLU A 275 6.95 48.55 -29.15
C GLU A 275 8.33 49.10 -28.80
N SER A 276 9.35 48.67 -29.55
CA SER A 276 10.68 49.25 -29.45
C SER A 276 10.53 50.74 -29.73
N ALA A 277 10.79 51.58 -28.72
CA ALA A 277 10.74 53.02 -28.84
C ALA A 277 11.48 53.41 -30.13
N SER A 278 10.72 53.88 -31.12
CA SER A 278 11.30 54.40 -32.35
C SER A 278 12.26 55.52 -31.94
N GLU A 279 13.55 55.31 -32.16
CA GLU A 279 14.54 56.39 -32.10
C GLU A 279 14.06 57.48 -33.06
N SER A 280 13.47 58.54 -32.49
CA SER A 280 13.22 59.77 -33.21
C SER A 280 14.58 60.42 -33.46
N GLU A 281 14.99 60.44 -34.74
CA GLU A 281 16.11 61.24 -35.28
C GLU A 281 16.04 62.72 -34.86
#